data_AF-H0VB44-F1
#
_entry.id   AF-H0VB44-F1
#
_cell.length_a   1.000
_cell.length_b   1.000
_cell.length_c   1.000
_cell.angle_alpha   90.00
_cell.angle_beta   90.00
_cell.angle_gamma   90.00
#
_symmetry.space_group_name_H-M   'P 1'
#
loop_
_entity.id
_entity.type
_entity.pdbx_description
1 polymer ?
#
loop_
_entity_poly.entity_id
_entity_poly.type
_entity_poly.pdbx_seq_one_letter_code
_entity_poly.pdbx_strand_id
1 'polypeptide(L)'
;MANPFSNTYLRIPQGFGNLLEGLTREILREQPENIPAFAAAYFKDLLEKREKTNFDPAEWGAKIDDRYYNNHAFKESAGENKEEAAAVKIQAAFRGHLAREEVKKMKSEKLENTKEANK
;
A
#
# COMPACT_ATOMS: atom_id res chain seq x y z
N MET A 1 -5.88 -6.91 11.67
CA MET A 1 -4.60 -7.18 10.98
C MET A 1 -3.86 -8.37 11.59
N ALA A 2 -3.22 -9.19 10.75
CA ALA A 2 -2.35 -10.27 11.20
C ALA A 2 -0.88 -9.82 11.22
N ASN A 3 -0.17 -10.24 12.25
CA ASN A 3 1.28 -10.20 12.31
C ASN A 3 1.86 -10.89 11.06
N PRO A 4 2.79 -10.27 10.30
CA PRO A 4 3.40 -10.87 9.11
C PRO A 4 4.04 -12.25 9.35
N PHE A 5 4.26 -12.62 10.62
CA PHE A 5 4.88 -13.89 11.03
C PHE A 5 3.91 -14.98 11.50
N SER A 6 2.59 -14.78 11.50
CA SER A 6 1.64 -15.84 11.86
C SER A 6 1.18 -16.62 10.61
N ASN A 7 1.75 -17.81 10.42
CA ASN A 7 1.34 -18.80 9.41
C ASN A 7 0.01 -19.45 9.80
N THR A 8 -1.08 -18.70 9.77
CA THR A 8 -2.42 -19.18 10.10
C THR A 8 -3.34 -19.00 8.90
N TYR A 9 -3.70 -20.12 8.25
CA TYR A 9 -4.63 -20.17 7.11
C TYR A 9 -6.04 -19.65 7.43
N LEU A 10 -6.37 -19.45 8.71
CA LEU A 10 -7.62 -18.88 9.18
C LEU A 10 -7.42 -17.39 9.46
N ARG A 11 -7.87 -16.54 8.53
CA ARG A 11 -7.90 -15.08 8.72
C ARG A 11 -9.29 -14.61 9.12
N ILE A 12 -9.33 -13.68 10.07
CA ILE A 12 -10.56 -12.99 10.47
C ILE A 12 -10.99 -12.07 9.32
N PRO A 13 -12.26 -12.12 8.87
CA PRO A 13 -12.77 -11.23 7.84
C PRO A 13 -12.69 -9.75 8.25
N GLN A 14 -12.43 -8.89 7.26
CA GLN A 14 -12.41 -7.45 7.48
C GLN A 14 -13.80 -6.94 7.92
N GLY A 15 -13.83 -5.96 8.83
CA GLY A 15 -15.07 -5.41 9.37
C GLY A 15 -15.76 -6.29 10.42
N PHE A 16 -15.30 -7.52 10.66
CA PHE A 16 -15.87 -8.41 11.68
C PHE A 16 -15.76 -7.82 13.09
N GLY A 17 -14.62 -7.18 13.40
CA GLY A 17 -14.43 -6.48 14.67
C GLY A 17 -15.46 -5.38 14.90
N ASN A 18 -15.76 -4.58 13.86
CA ASN A 18 -16.73 -3.49 13.94
C ASN A 18 -18.15 -4.00 14.23
N LEU A 19 -18.55 -5.14 13.64
CA LEU A 19 -19.84 -5.78 13.91
C LEU A 19 -19.95 -6.19 15.39
N LEU A 20 -18.91 -6.82 15.93
CA LEU A 20 -18.86 -7.23 17.33
C LEU A 20 -18.83 -6.03 18.28
N GLU A 21 -18.09 -4.98 17.94
CA GLU A 21 -18.04 -3.76 18.75
C GLU A 21 -19.41 -3.06 18.78
N GLY A 22 -20.09 -2.94 17.64
CA GLY A 22 -21.43 -2.38 17.57
C GLY A 22 -22.43 -3.16 18.43
N LEU A 23 -22.45 -4.49 18.28
CA LEU A 23 -23.32 -5.35 19.09
C LEU A 23 -23.02 -5.21 20.59
N THR A 24 -21.74 -5.27 20.99
CA THR A 24 -21.37 -5.21 22.40
C THR A 24 -21.70 -3.85 23.03
N ARG A 25 -21.57 -2.75 22.28
CA ARG A 25 -22.01 -1.42 22.74
C ARG A 25 -23.52 -1.36 23.01
N GLU A 26 -24.34 -1.93 22.12
CA GLU A 26 -25.79 -1.94 22.34
C GLU A 26 -26.21 -2.89 23.47
N ILE A 27 -25.53 -4.05 23.63
CA ILE A 27 -25.75 -4.93 24.80
C ILE A 27 -25.44 -4.17 26.10
N LEU A 28 -24.32 -3.45 26.15
CA LEU A 28 -23.93 -2.68 27.34
C LEU A 28 -24.92 -1.54 27.64
N ARG A 29 -25.55 -0.98 26.61
CA ARG A 29 -26.56 0.07 26.74
C ARG A 29 -27.91 -0.46 27.21
N GLU A 30 -28.43 -1.50 26.57
CA GLU A 30 -29.79 -2.00 26.83
C GLU A 30 -29.85 -3.03 27.96
N GLN A 31 -28.71 -3.64 28.34
CA GLN A 31 -28.63 -4.69 29.37
C GLN A 31 -29.70 -5.79 29.20
N PRO A 32 -29.82 -6.41 28.01
CA PRO A 32 -30.85 -7.41 27.75
C PRO A 32 -30.59 -8.70 28.53
N GLU A 33 -31.66 -9.32 29.03
CA GLU A 33 -31.57 -10.60 29.74
C GLU A 33 -31.19 -11.77 28.81
N ASN A 34 -31.64 -11.73 27.55
CA ASN A 34 -31.34 -12.75 26.54
C ASN A 34 -30.45 -12.20 25.41
N ILE A 35 -29.14 -12.31 25.60
CA ILE A 35 -28.13 -11.81 24.66
C ILE A 35 -28.24 -12.47 23.27
N PRO A 36 -28.37 -13.81 23.11
CA PRO A 36 -28.50 -14.41 21.78
C PRO A 36 -29.71 -13.91 20.99
N ALA A 37 -30.87 -13.79 21.65
CA ALA A 37 -32.08 -13.27 21.01
C ALA A 37 -31.91 -11.79 20.59
N PHE A 38 -31.31 -10.98 21.48
CA PHE A 38 -30.98 -9.59 21.19
C PHE A 38 -30.03 -9.46 20.00
N ALA A 39 -28.95 -10.25 19.97
CA ALA A 39 -27.98 -10.23 18.88
C ALA A 39 -28.61 -10.60 17.53
N ALA A 40 -29.50 -11.60 17.50
CA ALA A 40 -30.22 -11.97 16.29
C ALA A 40 -31.12 -10.82 15.79
N ALA A 41 -31.84 -10.16 16.70
CA ALA A 41 -32.67 -9.00 16.36
C ALA A 41 -31.83 -7.81 15.87
N TYR A 42 -30.71 -7.51 16.54
CA TYR A 42 -29.78 -6.45 16.16
C TYR A 42 -29.22 -6.65 14.75
N PHE A 43 -28.71 -7.85 14.43
CA PHE A 43 -28.16 -8.10 13.10
C PHE A 43 -29.24 -8.13 12.01
N LYS A 44 -30.48 -8.52 12.35
CA LYS A 44 -31.61 -8.43 11.42
C LYS A 44 -31.93 -6.97 11.06
N ASP A 45 -31.98 -6.08 12.05
CA ASP A 45 -32.16 -4.64 11.82
C ASP A 45 -30.99 -4.03 11.04
N LEU A 46 -29.76 -4.46 11.34
CA LEU A 46 -28.56 -4.03 10.61
C LEU A 46 -28.63 -4.41 9.11
N LEU A 47 -29.09 -5.62 8.79
CA LEU A 47 -29.28 -6.07 7.42
C LEU A 47 -30.36 -5.26 6.70
N GLU A 48 -31.50 -5.01 7.36
CA GLU A 48 -32.59 -4.20 6.78
C GLU A 48 -32.13 -2.77 6.50
N LYS A 49 -31.36 -2.16 7.41
CA LYS A 49 -30.75 -0.84 7.20
C LYS A 49 -29.79 -0.85 6.03
N ARG A 50 -28.96 -1.89 5.90
CA ARG A 50 -28.04 -2.05 4.77
C ARG A 50 -28.78 -2.13 3.45
N GLU A 51 -29.85 -2.93 3.36
CA GLU A 51 -30.65 -3.06 2.13
C GLU A 51 -31.34 -1.75 1.73
N LYS A 52 -31.82 -0.98 2.73
CA LYS A 52 -32.50 0.31 2.48
C LYS A 52 -31.55 1.44 2.11
N THR A 53 -30.42 1.54 2.79
CA THR A 53 -29.50 2.68 2.65
C THR A 53 -28.31 2.40 1.74
N ASN A 54 -28.11 1.13 1.37
CA ASN A 54 -26.92 0.63 0.68
C ASN A 54 -25.61 0.96 1.41
N PHE A 55 -25.68 1.21 2.72
CA PHE A 55 -24.53 1.49 3.57
C PHE A 55 -24.30 0.33 4.54
N ASP A 56 -23.07 -0.21 4.54
CA ASP A 56 -22.65 -1.27 5.46
C ASP A 56 -21.62 -0.74 6.47
N PRO A 57 -21.96 -0.70 7.78
CA PRO A 57 -21.03 -0.32 8.84
C PRO A 57 -19.75 -1.17 8.89
N ALA A 58 -19.82 -2.46 8.54
CA ALA A 58 -18.67 -3.35 8.53
C ALA A 58 -17.69 -2.97 7.41
N GLU A 59 -18.20 -2.62 6.23
CA GLU A 59 -17.35 -2.15 5.12
C GLU A 59 -16.70 -0.80 5.43
N TRP A 60 -17.44 0.13 6.03
CA TRP A 60 -16.91 1.42 6.42
C TRP A 60 -15.83 1.29 7.50
N GLY A 61 -16.07 0.44 8.50
CA GLY A 61 -15.10 0.08 9.53
C GLY A 61 -13.83 -0.55 8.97
N ALA A 62 -13.98 -1.52 8.06
CA ALA A 62 -12.86 -2.13 7.35
C ALA A 62 -12.01 -1.10 6.60
N LYS A 63 -12.64 -0.12 5.92
CA LYS A 63 -11.94 0.97 5.22
C LYS A 63 -11.19 1.91 6.18
N ILE A 64 -11.59 2.02 7.44
CA ILE A 64 -10.85 2.80 8.45
C ILE A 64 -9.62 2.00 8.92
N ASP A 65 -9.81 0.74 9.27
CA ASP A 65 -8.72 -0.12 9.75
C ASP A 65 -7.65 -0.33 8.67
N ASP A 66 -8.06 -0.51 7.41
CA ASP A 66 -7.14 -0.58 6.29
C ASP A 66 -6.34 0.71 6.11
N ARG A 67 -6.92 1.89 6.35
CA ARG A 67 -6.19 3.18 6.30
C ARG A 67 -5.19 3.33 7.43
N TYR A 68 -5.48 2.76 8.60
CA TYR A 68 -4.62 2.86 9.77
C TYR A 68 -3.43 1.90 9.69
N TYR A 69 -3.64 0.70 9.15
CA TYR A 69 -2.59 -0.33 9.05
C TYR A 69 -1.87 -0.36 7.70
N ASN A 70 -2.54 -0.08 6.58
CA ASN A 70 -1.87 0.29 5.33
C ASN A 70 -1.66 1.80 5.33
N ASN A 71 -0.93 2.28 6.34
CA ASN A 71 -0.51 3.65 6.40
C ASN A 71 0.12 4.05 5.05
N HIS A 72 -0.30 5.19 4.51
CA HIS A 72 0.28 5.82 3.33
C HIS A 72 1.82 5.92 3.38
N ALA A 73 2.41 5.77 4.57
CA ALA A 73 3.84 5.57 4.80
C ALA A 73 4.51 4.44 3.98
N PHE A 74 3.77 3.40 3.53
CA PHE A 74 4.29 2.36 2.62
C PHE A 74 3.82 2.50 1.16
N LYS A 75 2.90 3.43 0.88
CA LYS A 75 2.46 3.72 -0.50
C LYS A 75 3.28 4.85 -1.14
N GLU A 76 3.88 5.73 -0.36
CA GLU A 76 4.81 6.74 -0.87
C GLU A 76 6.11 6.14 -1.42
N SER A 77 6.52 4.94 -1.01
CA SER A 77 7.72 4.29 -1.56
C SER A 77 7.52 3.67 -2.95
N ALA A 78 6.27 3.63 -3.45
CA ALA A 78 5.93 3.11 -4.78
C ALA A 78 5.24 4.17 -5.67
N GLY A 79 5.31 5.45 -5.28
CA GLY A 79 4.92 6.58 -6.12
C GLY A 79 6.17 7.32 -6.54
N GLU A 80 6.51 7.21 -7.83
CA GLU A 80 7.60 7.94 -8.47
C GLU A 80 7.69 9.39 -7.96
N ASN A 81 8.72 9.71 -7.15
CA ASN A 81 9.20 11.08 -7.04
C ASN A 81 9.63 11.47 -8.45
N LYS A 82 8.73 12.10 -9.22
CA LYS A 82 8.96 12.45 -10.64
C LYS A 82 10.26 13.24 -10.81
N GLU A 83 10.63 14.00 -9.79
CA GLU A 83 11.88 14.74 -9.68
C GLU A 83 13.10 13.81 -9.54
N GLU A 84 13.04 12.79 -8.68
CA GLU A 84 14.10 11.78 -8.57
C GLU A 84 14.21 10.95 -9.84
N ALA A 85 13.09 10.52 -10.42
CA ALA A 85 13.07 9.80 -11.68
C ALA A 85 13.64 10.64 -12.85
N ALA A 86 13.34 11.94 -12.88
CA ALA A 86 13.93 12.88 -13.83
C ALA A 86 15.43 13.11 -13.57
N ALA A 87 15.83 13.28 -12.31
CA ALA A 87 17.22 13.45 -11.92
C ALA A 87 18.06 12.23 -12.30
N VAL A 88 17.57 11.01 -12.05
CA VAL A 88 18.23 9.76 -12.44
C VAL A 88 18.39 9.68 -13.96
N LYS A 89 17.37 10.08 -14.74
CA LYS A 89 17.46 10.12 -16.21
C LYS A 89 18.52 11.12 -16.69
N ILE A 90 18.56 12.33 -16.13
CA ILE A 90 19.54 13.36 -16.48
C ILE A 90 20.96 12.90 -16.10
N GLN A 91 21.14 12.36 -14.90
CA GLN A 91 22.44 11.87 -14.41
C GLN A 91 22.94 10.69 -15.26
N ALA A 92 22.08 9.74 -15.61
CA ALA A 92 22.46 8.61 -16.46
C ALA A 92 22.89 9.08 -17.86
N ALA A 93 22.16 10.01 -18.46
CA ALA A 93 22.51 10.57 -19.76
C ALA A 93 23.86 11.32 -19.73
N PHE A 94 24.08 12.15 -18.70
CA PHE A 94 25.32 12.90 -18.52
C PHE A 94 26.53 12.00 -18.28
N ARG A 95 26.41 11.00 -17.39
CA ARG A 95 27.45 9.98 -17.17
C ARG A 95 27.79 9.24 -18.47
N GLY A 96 26.78 8.88 -19.26
CA GLY A 96 26.98 8.26 -20.56
C GLY A 96 27.69 9.18 -21.57
N HIS A 97 27.41 10.48 -21.55
CA HIS A 97 28.11 11.46 -22.39
C HIS A 97 29.60 11.55 -22.04
N LEU A 98 29.94 11.67 -20.76
CA LEU A 98 31.33 11.73 -20.30
C LEU A 98 32.12 10.47 -20.70
N ALA A 99 31.55 9.28 -20.49
CA ALA A 99 32.20 8.03 -20.88
C ALA A 99 32.47 7.95 -22.40
N ARG A 100 31.53 8.44 -23.23
CA ARG A 100 31.70 8.48 -24.69
C ARG A 100 32.77 9.49 -25.14
N GLU A 101 32.83 10.63 -24.50
CA GLU A 101 33.87 11.64 -24.75
C GLU A 101 35.27 11.11 -24.41
N GLU A 102 35.43 10.43 -23.28
CA GLU A 102 36.72 9.81 -22.90
C GLU A 102 37.14 8.72 -23.90
N VAL A 103 36.24 7.82 -24.27
CA VAL A 103 36.52 6.78 -25.28
C VAL A 103 36.90 7.40 -26.62
N LYS A 104 36.28 8.52 -27.00
CA LYS A 104 36.61 9.24 -28.23
C LYS A 104 38.03 9.81 -28.18
N LYS A 105 38.43 10.43 -27.07
CA LYS A 105 39.79 10.94 -26.84
C LYS A 105 40.83 9.83 -26.87
N MET A 106 40.57 8.72 -26.15
CA MET A 106 41.45 7.55 -26.17
C MET A 106 41.61 6.97 -27.58
N LYS A 107 40.54 6.98 -28.39
CA LYS A 107 40.59 6.49 -29.77
C LYS A 107 41.37 7.43 -30.69
N SER A 108 41.24 8.76 -30.54
CA SER A 108 42.04 9.72 -31.31
C SER A 108 43.52 9.66 -30.93
N GLU A 109 43.84 9.62 -29.64
CA GLU A 109 45.22 9.49 -29.14
C GLU A 109 45.86 8.18 -29.61
N LYS A 110 45.10 7.08 -29.59
CA LYS A 110 45.58 5.79 -30.12
C LYS A 110 45.82 5.84 -31.63
N LEU A 111 45.02 6.59 -32.39
CA LEU A 111 45.19 6.78 -33.83
C LEU A 111 46.40 7.65 -34.17
N GLU A 112 46.74 8.63 -33.34
CA GLU A 112 47.95 9.45 -33.51
C GLU A 112 49.21 8.64 -33.16
N ASN A 113 49.22 7.95 -32.01
CA ASN A 113 50.34 7.10 -31.60
C ASN A 113 50.63 5.96 -32.60
N THR A 114 49.59 5.40 -33.26
CA THR A 114 49.78 4.36 -34.29
C THR A 114 50.25 4.90 -35.65
N LYS A 115 50.07 6.19 -35.92
CA LYS A 115 50.61 6.84 -37.12
C LYS A 115 52.08 7.23 -36.92
N GLU A 116 52.44 7.67 -35.73
CA GLU A 116 53.84 8.01 -35.39
C GLU A 116 54.74 6.78 -35.29
N ALA A 117 54.22 5.64 -34.82
CA ALA A 117 54.98 4.38 -34.76
C ALA A 117 55.19 3.70 -36.14
N ASN A 118 54.49 4.13 -37.19
CA ASN A 118 54.60 3.60 -38.55
C ASN A 118 55.32 4.57 -39.51
N LYS A 119 55.99 5.59 -38.98
CA LYS A 119 56.86 6.53 -39.72
C LYS A 119 58.32 6.24 -39.39
#